data_AF-D7L3H4-F1
#
_entry.id   AF-D7L3H4-F1
#
_cell.length_a   1.000
_cell.length_b   1.000
_cell.length_c   1.000
_cell.angle_alpha   90.00
_cell.angle_beta   90.00
_cell.angle_gamma   90.00
#
_symmetry.space_group_name_H-M   'P 1'
#
loop_
_entity.id
_entity.type
_entity.pdbx_description
1 polymer ?
#
loop_
_entity_poly.entity_id
_entity_poly.type
_entity_poly.pdbx_seq_one_letter_code
_entity_poly.pdbx_strand_id
1 'polypeptide(L)'
;MDIDEMDIEEIEATAEINLSELGESFLQSFCKKAATSFFDKYGLISHQLNSYNFFIQHGLQDVFESFGDMLVEPSFDVIKKKDNDWRYATVKFGKVTVEKPTFFSDDKELEFLPWHARLQNMTYSARIKVNVQVEVFIKTVVKSDKFKTGQDEYVEKKILEVKKQDILIGSIPVMVKSVLCKTSEKGKENCRKGDCAFDQGGYFVIKGAEKVFIAQEQMCTKRLWISNSPWTVSFRSENKRNRFIVRLSENEKSEDYKKREKVLTVYFLSTEIPVWLLFFALGVSSDKEAMNLIAFDGDDASITNSLIASIHEADAVCEAFRCGNNALSYVEQQIKPWRAGFSRWGNERVYNGRSGEMMRSLIFMGPTFYQRLVHMSEDKVKFRNTGPVHPLTRQQVADRKRFGGIRFGEMERDCLIAHGASANLHERLFTLSDSSQMHICRKCKTYANVIERTPSSGRKIRGPYCRVCVSSDHVVRVYVPYGAKLLCQELFSMGITLNFDTKLC
;
A
#
# COMPACT_ATOMS: atom_id res chain seq x y z
N MET A 1 35.16 -20.90 42.00
CA MET A 1 33.89 -21.30 42.62
C MET A 1 33.24 -22.21 41.61
N ASP A 2 33.55 -23.47 41.81
CA ASP A 2 33.27 -24.59 40.91
C ASP A 2 31.75 -24.76 40.76
N ILE A 3 31.32 -24.89 39.50
CA ILE A 3 29.98 -25.29 39.15
C ILE A 3 30.08 -26.81 39.04
N ASP A 4 29.78 -27.49 40.13
CA ASP A 4 29.59 -28.93 40.10
C ASP A 4 28.44 -29.25 39.15
N GLU A 5 28.68 -30.26 38.31
CA GLU A 5 27.71 -30.92 37.45
C GLU A 5 26.50 -31.32 38.30
N MET A 6 25.40 -30.56 38.18
CA MET A 6 24.10 -31.03 38.64
C MET A 6 23.67 -32.15 37.69
N ASP A 7 23.78 -33.38 38.19
CA ASP A 7 23.31 -34.61 37.57
C ASP A 7 21.88 -34.44 37.03
N ILE A 8 21.74 -34.64 35.72
CA ILE A 8 20.47 -34.61 34.99
C ILE A 8 19.56 -35.79 35.41
N GLU A 9 20.11 -36.78 36.13
CA GLU A 9 19.39 -37.96 36.62
C GLU A 9 18.55 -37.71 37.88
N GLU A 10 18.79 -36.64 38.66
CA GLU A 10 17.96 -36.33 39.84
C GLU A 10 16.62 -35.63 39.51
N ILE A 11 16.37 -35.24 38.25
CA ILE A 11 15.09 -34.65 37.83
C ILE A 11 14.06 -35.73 37.45
N GLU A 12 14.50 -36.96 37.14
CA GLU A 12 13.62 -38.08 36.77
C GLU A 12 12.92 -38.76 37.96
N ALA A 13 13.30 -38.42 39.20
CA ALA A 13 12.67 -38.92 40.42
C ALA A 13 11.68 -37.94 41.08
N THR A 14 11.17 -36.96 40.33
CA THR A 14 10.04 -36.17 40.80
C THR A 14 8.75 -36.97 40.57
N ALA A 15 8.26 -37.56 41.65
CA ALA A 15 6.89 -38.07 41.77
C ALA A 15 5.93 -37.19 40.97
N GLU A 16 5.03 -37.80 40.20
CA GLU A 16 3.94 -37.12 39.50
C GLU A 16 3.30 -36.09 40.44
N ILE A 17 3.74 -34.83 40.34
CA ILE A 17 3.19 -33.75 41.14
C ILE A 17 1.79 -33.57 40.58
N ASN A 18 0.79 -34.09 41.30
CA ASN A 18 -0.61 -33.84 40.99
C ASN A 18 -0.80 -32.32 40.94
N LEU A 19 -0.97 -31.78 39.73
CA LEU A 19 -1.16 -30.35 39.48
C LEU A 19 -2.34 -29.75 40.29
N SER A 20 -3.24 -30.61 40.78
CA SER A 20 -4.36 -30.29 41.67
C SER A 20 -3.98 -29.98 43.13
N GLU A 21 -2.77 -30.31 43.59
CA GLU A 21 -2.29 -30.05 44.95
C GLU A 21 -1.49 -28.75 45.09
N LEU A 22 -1.18 -28.10 43.96
CA LEU A 22 -0.47 -26.82 43.96
C LEU A 22 -1.43 -25.71 44.39
N GLY A 23 -1.33 -25.32 45.67
CA GLY A 23 -2.10 -24.21 46.21
C GLY A 23 -1.93 -22.92 45.40
N GLU A 24 -2.98 -22.09 45.34
CA GLU A 24 -3.02 -20.83 44.57
C GLU A 24 -1.82 -19.91 44.89
N SER A 25 -1.40 -19.87 46.15
CA SER A 25 -0.24 -19.08 46.61
C SER A 25 1.09 -19.55 46.02
N PHE A 26 1.28 -20.87 45.88
CA PHE A 26 2.46 -21.44 45.26
C PHE A 26 2.50 -21.13 43.77
N LEU A 27 1.38 -21.34 43.06
CA LEU A 27 1.26 -21.03 41.63
C LEU A 27 1.55 -19.56 41.36
N GLN A 28 1.03 -18.65 42.19
CA GLN A 28 1.31 -17.21 42.05
C GLN A 28 2.80 -16.88 42.21
N SER A 29 3.46 -17.49 43.20
CA SER A 29 4.91 -17.32 43.43
C SER A 29 5.74 -17.91 42.29
N PHE A 30 5.38 -19.11 41.82
CA PHE A 30 6.04 -19.77 40.70
C PHE A 30 5.89 -18.98 39.41
N CYS A 31 4.67 -18.60 39.02
CA CYS A 31 4.41 -17.78 37.85
C CYS A 31 5.17 -16.45 37.89
N LYS A 32 5.24 -15.80 39.06
CA LYS A 32 6.03 -14.58 39.23
C LYS A 32 7.52 -14.83 39.00
N LYS A 33 8.08 -15.87 39.62
CA LYS A 33 9.50 -16.24 39.46
C LYS A 33 9.84 -16.64 38.02
N ALA A 34 8.99 -17.44 37.40
CA ALA A 34 9.12 -17.86 36.00
C ALA A 34 9.06 -16.66 35.05
N ALA A 35 8.12 -15.73 35.27
CA ALA A 35 8.03 -14.50 34.49
C ALA A 35 9.28 -13.62 34.66
N THR A 36 9.77 -13.41 35.89
CA THR A 36 11.03 -12.67 36.10
C THR A 36 12.21 -13.35 35.43
N SER A 37 12.35 -14.67 35.56
CA SER A 37 13.43 -15.43 34.93
C SER A 37 13.38 -15.34 33.40
N PHE A 38 12.18 -15.36 32.81
CA PHE A 38 11.97 -15.15 31.39
C PHE A 38 12.47 -13.77 30.93
N PHE A 39 12.07 -12.69 31.62
CA PHE A 39 12.52 -11.34 31.27
C PHE A 39 13.99 -11.08 31.60
N ASP A 40 14.56 -11.74 32.61
CA ASP A 40 15.99 -11.64 32.91
C ASP A 40 16.84 -12.29 31.83
N LYS A 41 16.36 -13.39 31.23
CA LYS A 41 17.04 -14.11 30.15
C LYS A 41 16.87 -13.44 28.78
N TYR A 42 15.64 -13.06 28.42
CA TYR A 42 15.32 -12.57 27.08
C TYR A 42 15.26 -11.03 27.00
N GLY A 43 14.98 -10.33 28.10
CA GLY A 43 14.70 -8.90 28.08
C GLY A 43 13.36 -8.55 27.43
N LEU A 44 13.02 -7.25 27.46
CA LEU A 44 11.72 -6.75 26.97
C LEU A 44 11.67 -6.56 25.44
N ILE A 45 12.83 -6.29 24.81
CA ILE A 45 12.93 -5.87 23.40
C ILE A 45 13.62 -6.95 22.54
N SER A 46 13.65 -8.20 23.01
CA SER A 46 14.24 -9.34 22.30
C SER A 46 13.73 -9.50 20.87
N HIS A 47 12.44 -9.28 20.63
CA HIS A 47 11.84 -9.43 19.30
C HIS A 47 12.48 -8.51 18.24
N GLN A 48 12.79 -7.25 18.57
CA GLN A 48 13.45 -6.31 17.64
C GLN A 48 14.90 -6.74 17.39
N LEU A 49 15.63 -7.05 18.47
CA LEU A 49 17.04 -7.45 18.39
C LEU A 49 17.20 -8.74 17.60
N ASN A 50 16.38 -9.76 17.90
CA ASN A 50 16.40 -11.05 17.22
C ASN A 50 16.06 -10.90 15.74
N SER A 51 15.04 -10.10 15.40
CA SER A 51 14.67 -9.84 14.01
C SER A 51 15.81 -9.16 13.24
N TYR A 52 16.43 -8.13 13.82
CA TYR A 52 17.56 -7.44 13.21
C TYR A 52 18.80 -8.33 13.08
N ASN A 53 19.15 -9.08 14.13
CA ASN A 53 20.29 -9.99 14.12
C ASN A 53 20.10 -11.09 13.06
N PHE A 54 18.89 -11.65 12.96
CA PHE A 54 18.55 -12.63 11.92
C PHE A 54 18.71 -12.04 10.51
N PHE A 55 18.23 -10.81 10.30
CA PHE A 55 18.39 -10.11 9.03
C PHE A 55 19.86 -9.89 8.66
N ILE A 56 20.71 -9.45 9.61
CA ILE A 56 22.13 -9.23 9.35
C ILE A 56 22.88 -10.53 9.06
N GLN A 57 22.56 -11.60 9.79
CA GLN A 57 23.28 -12.88 9.69
C GLN A 57 22.87 -13.71 8.47
N HIS A 58 21.58 -13.72 8.12
CA HIS A 58 21.03 -14.58 7.07
C HIS A 58 20.34 -13.74 5.98
N GLY A 59 19.38 -12.89 6.37
CA GLY A 59 18.53 -12.19 5.42
C GLY A 59 19.28 -11.28 4.42
N LEU A 60 20.38 -10.66 4.83
CA LEU A 60 21.18 -9.83 3.93
C LEU A 60 21.87 -10.67 2.85
N GLN A 61 22.35 -11.86 3.19
CA GLN A 61 22.95 -12.79 2.22
C GLN A 61 21.87 -13.28 1.23
N ASP A 62 20.70 -13.68 1.73
CA ASP A 62 19.56 -14.12 0.90
C ASP A 62 19.14 -13.04 -0.11
N VAL A 63 19.18 -11.76 0.28
CA VAL A 63 18.86 -10.65 -0.62
C VAL A 63 19.87 -10.56 -1.76
N PHE A 64 21.17 -10.69 -1.49
CA PHE A 64 22.19 -10.63 -2.53
C PHE A 64 22.15 -11.85 -3.47
N GLU A 65 21.84 -13.02 -2.93
CA GLU A 65 21.63 -14.24 -3.72
C GLU A 65 20.39 -14.15 -4.62
N SER A 66 19.32 -13.48 -4.15
CA SER A 66 18.08 -13.32 -4.91
C SER A 66 18.22 -12.53 -6.23
N PHE A 67 19.26 -11.70 -6.36
CA PHE A 67 19.51 -10.98 -7.61
C PHE A 67 19.96 -11.89 -8.76
N GLY A 68 20.52 -13.06 -8.45
CA GLY A 68 21.06 -13.99 -9.44
C GLY A 68 22.16 -13.39 -10.32
N ASP A 69 22.37 -14.02 -11.47
CA ASP A 69 23.40 -13.62 -12.44
C ASP A 69 22.93 -12.40 -13.26
N MET A 70 23.63 -11.28 -13.12
CA MET A 70 23.35 -10.08 -13.93
C MET A 70 24.13 -10.14 -15.24
N LEU A 71 23.42 -10.27 -16.35
CA LEU A 71 23.99 -10.20 -17.70
C LEU A 71 24.17 -8.73 -18.12
N VAL A 72 25.40 -8.34 -18.41
CA VAL A 72 25.74 -7.05 -19.01
C VAL A 72 25.96 -7.26 -20.50
N GLU A 73 25.06 -6.69 -21.29
CA GLU A 73 25.14 -6.70 -22.75
C GLU A 73 25.74 -5.38 -23.26
N PRO A 74 26.67 -5.42 -24.22
CA PRO A 74 27.21 -4.21 -24.82
C PRO A 74 26.11 -3.45 -25.58
N SER A 75 26.13 -2.12 -25.44
CA SER A 75 25.26 -1.23 -26.21
C SER A 75 25.76 -1.11 -27.64
N PHE A 76 24.85 -1.08 -28.62
CA PHE A 76 25.19 -0.98 -30.05
C PHE A 76 25.90 0.35 -30.35
N ASP A 77 27.22 0.31 -30.59
CA ASP A 77 28.00 1.47 -31.03
C ASP A 77 28.02 1.54 -32.56
N VAL A 78 27.33 2.53 -33.13
CA VAL A 78 27.20 2.77 -34.59
C VAL A 78 28.55 3.00 -35.27
N ILE A 79 29.58 3.39 -34.51
CA ILE A 79 30.88 3.86 -35.02
C ILE A 79 31.85 2.69 -35.30
N LYS A 80 31.65 1.51 -34.69
CA LYS A 80 32.56 0.36 -34.85
C LYS A 80 31.92 -0.78 -35.64
N LYS A 81 31.85 -0.61 -36.97
CA LYS A 81 31.56 -1.68 -37.94
C LYS A 81 32.70 -2.71 -38.04
N LYS A 82 33.00 -3.42 -36.94
CA LYS A 82 33.80 -4.65 -37.00
C LYS A 82 33.09 -5.74 -36.19
N ASP A 83 32.42 -6.63 -36.91
CA ASP A 83 32.01 -7.93 -36.43
C ASP A 83 33.24 -8.68 -35.91
N ASN A 84 33.33 -8.91 -34.60
CA ASN A 84 33.45 -10.28 -34.06
C ASN A 84 33.72 -10.40 -32.55
N ASP A 85 34.02 -9.34 -31.80
CA ASP A 85 34.33 -9.51 -30.37
C ASP A 85 33.39 -8.73 -29.46
N TRP A 86 32.09 -8.99 -29.59
CA TRP A 86 31.13 -8.52 -28.58
C TRP A 86 31.43 -9.24 -27.27
N ARG A 87 32.01 -8.50 -26.32
CA ARG A 87 32.28 -9.00 -24.96
C ARG A 87 31.05 -8.82 -24.10
N TYR A 88 30.61 -9.91 -23.52
CA TYR A 88 29.56 -9.96 -22.51
C TYR A 88 30.22 -10.05 -21.14
N ALA A 89 29.55 -9.55 -20.11
CA ALA A 89 29.96 -9.79 -18.74
C ALA A 89 28.81 -10.36 -17.92
N THR A 90 29.11 -11.33 -17.06
CA THR A 90 28.20 -11.78 -16.01
C THR A 90 28.74 -11.27 -14.68
N VAL A 91 27.92 -10.52 -13.95
CA VAL A 91 28.23 -10.08 -12.59
C VAL A 91 27.49 -10.97 -11.60
N LYS A 92 28.23 -11.58 -10.68
CA LYS A 92 27.73 -12.43 -9.61
C LYS A 92 28.10 -11.85 -8.26
N PHE A 93 27.13 -11.74 -7.36
CA PHE A 93 27.37 -11.37 -5.96
C PHE A 93 27.65 -12.64 -5.15
N GLY A 94 28.77 -12.63 -4.43
CA GLY A 94 29.19 -13.71 -3.54
C GLY A 94 28.85 -13.39 -2.09
N LYS A 95 29.78 -13.71 -1.19
CA LYS A 95 29.59 -13.53 0.26
C LYS A 95 29.51 -12.05 0.65
N VAL A 96 28.52 -11.73 1.47
CA VAL A 96 28.31 -10.41 2.07
C VAL A 96 28.94 -10.38 3.46
N THR A 97 29.68 -9.33 3.76
CA THR A 97 30.27 -9.08 5.08
C THR A 97 29.92 -7.68 5.55
N VAL A 98 29.52 -7.57 6.83
CA VAL A 98 29.17 -6.30 7.47
C VAL A 98 30.21 -6.00 8.54
N GLU A 99 30.88 -4.86 8.39
CA GLU A 99 31.90 -4.43 9.34
C GLU A 99 31.26 -3.79 10.58
N LYS A 100 31.94 -3.85 11.72
CA LYS A 100 31.47 -3.10 12.91
C LYS A 100 31.51 -1.58 12.63
N PRO A 101 30.62 -0.78 13.26
CA PRO A 101 30.61 0.67 13.09
C PRO A 101 31.96 1.32 13.41
N THR A 102 32.55 1.97 12.43
CA THR A 102 33.80 2.73 12.52
C THR A 102 33.60 4.12 11.95
N PHE A 103 34.27 5.10 12.56
CA PHE A 103 34.28 6.48 12.12
C PHE A 103 35.65 6.77 11.52
N PHE A 104 35.68 7.28 10.29
CA PHE A 104 36.92 7.64 9.61
C PHE A 104 37.10 9.15 9.70
N SER A 105 38.18 9.58 10.36
CA SER A 105 38.62 10.97 10.41
C SER A 105 40.12 11.01 10.17
N ASP A 106 40.57 11.86 9.25
CA ASP A 106 41.99 12.11 8.96
C ASP A 106 42.85 10.83 8.88
N ASP A 107 42.40 9.86 8.07
CA ASP A 107 43.04 8.55 7.84
C ASP A 107 43.21 7.65 9.09
N LYS A 108 42.52 7.96 10.19
CA LYS A 108 42.44 7.10 11.38
C LYS A 108 41.05 6.50 11.53
N GLU A 109 41.02 5.19 11.75
CA GLU A 109 39.81 4.48 12.15
C GLU A 109 39.57 4.65 13.64
N LEU A 110 38.53 5.40 13.98
CA LEU A 110 38.08 5.63 15.34
C LEU A 110 36.86 4.76 15.68
N GLU A 111 36.71 4.45 16.96
CA GLU A 111 35.54 3.74 17.44
C GLU A 111 34.29 4.60 17.33
N PHE A 112 33.31 4.10 16.58
CA PHE A 112 32.02 4.75 16.50
C PHE A 112 31.06 4.11 17.49
N LEU A 113 30.58 4.91 18.43
CA LEU A 113 29.63 4.52 19.47
C LEU A 113 28.29 5.26 19.24
N PRO A 114 27.17 4.72 19.74
CA PRO A 114 25.86 5.37 19.59
C PRO A 114 25.85 6.80 20.12
N TRP A 115 26.49 7.07 21.27
CA TRP A 115 26.54 8.42 21.84
C TRP A 115 27.27 9.45 20.95
N HIS A 116 28.34 9.05 20.23
CA HIS A 116 29.01 9.90 19.24
C HIS A 116 28.02 10.31 18.14
N ALA A 117 27.23 9.35 17.66
CA ALA A 117 26.24 9.59 16.61
C ALA A 117 25.14 10.58 17.07
N ARG A 118 24.69 10.49 18.33
CA ARG A 118 23.72 11.41 18.92
C ARG A 118 24.25 12.85 18.98
N LEU A 119 25.44 13.05 19.54
CA LEU A 119 25.98 14.39 19.75
C LEU A 119 26.40 15.09 18.45
N GLN A 120 26.94 14.33 17.49
CA GLN A 120 27.44 14.88 16.24
C GLN A 120 26.39 14.93 15.12
N ASN A 121 25.11 14.65 15.43
CA ASN A 121 24.03 14.55 14.44
C ASN A 121 24.36 13.61 13.27
N MET A 122 25.04 12.50 13.56
CA MET A 122 25.44 11.49 12.60
C MET A 122 24.51 10.28 12.63
N THR A 123 24.60 9.44 11.60
CA THR A 123 23.90 8.15 11.56
C THR A 123 24.82 7.05 12.06
N TYR A 124 24.38 6.28 13.05
CA TYR A 124 25.10 5.11 13.54
C TYR A 124 24.97 3.95 12.55
N SER A 125 26.00 3.73 11.73
CA SER A 125 25.97 2.76 10.63
C SER A 125 27.26 1.97 10.49
N ALA A 126 27.13 0.76 9.95
CA ALA A 126 28.17 -0.18 9.58
C ALA A 126 28.38 -0.20 8.06
N ARG A 127 29.58 -0.53 7.60
CA ARG A 127 29.92 -0.66 6.17
C ARG A 127 29.62 -2.07 5.67
N ILE A 128 29.05 -2.17 4.46
CA ILE A 128 28.76 -3.46 3.79
C ILE A 128 29.79 -3.67 2.67
N LYS A 129 30.51 -4.78 2.76
CA LYS A 129 31.43 -5.28 1.73
C LYS A 129 30.85 -6.54 1.10
N VAL A 130 30.84 -6.62 -0.22
CA VAL A 130 30.38 -7.78 -0.97
C VAL A 130 31.46 -8.25 -1.90
N ASN A 131 31.74 -9.56 -1.88
CA ASN A 131 32.62 -10.17 -2.87
C ASN A 131 31.89 -10.21 -4.21
N VAL A 132 32.36 -9.48 -5.22
CA VAL A 132 31.76 -9.46 -6.55
C VAL A 132 32.68 -10.20 -7.51
N GLN A 133 32.10 -11.17 -8.22
CA GLN A 133 32.76 -11.92 -9.28
C GLN A 133 32.24 -11.44 -10.63
N VAL A 134 33.13 -10.90 -11.46
CA VAL A 134 32.83 -10.46 -12.83
C VAL A 134 33.49 -11.42 -13.81
N GLU A 135 32.67 -12.09 -14.61
CA GLU A 135 33.11 -13.02 -15.65
C GLU A 135 32.89 -12.39 -17.03
N VAL A 136 33.96 -12.05 -17.75
CA VAL A 136 33.89 -11.55 -19.12
C VAL A 136 33.97 -12.72 -20.09
N PHE A 137 33.01 -12.84 -21.01
CA PHE A 137 32.93 -13.96 -21.96
C PHE A 137 32.50 -13.50 -23.36
N ILE A 138 32.81 -14.31 -24.37
CA ILE A 138 32.30 -14.16 -25.73
C ILE A 138 31.29 -15.27 -26.00
N LYS A 139 30.20 -14.95 -26.69
CA LYS A 139 29.20 -15.91 -27.16
C LYS A 139 29.61 -16.41 -28.54
N THR A 140 30.00 -17.68 -28.66
CA THR A 140 30.28 -18.32 -29.96
C THR A 140 29.11 -19.24 -30.32
N VAL A 141 28.49 -19.00 -31.48
CA VAL A 141 27.44 -19.88 -32.01
C VAL A 141 28.13 -21.08 -32.65
N VAL A 142 27.99 -22.26 -32.05
CA VAL A 142 28.51 -23.49 -32.62
C VAL A 142 27.35 -24.21 -33.30
N LYS A 143 27.49 -24.49 -34.60
CA LYS A 143 26.52 -25.30 -35.34
C LYS A 143 26.83 -26.75 -35.04
N SER A 144 25.86 -27.48 -34.49
CA SER A 144 25.96 -28.94 -34.35
C SER A 144 26.14 -29.60 -35.72
N ASP A 145 26.97 -30.64 -35.77
CA ASP A 145 27.22 -31.40 -37.00
C ASP A 145 25.90 -31.98 -37.55
N LYS A 146 25.70 -31.76 -38.86
CA LYS A 146 24.47 -31.95 -39.62
C LYS A 146 23.98 -33.40 -39.78
N PHE A 147 23.96 -34.23 -38.73
CA PHE A 147 23.47 -35.61 -38.87
C PHE A 147 22.41 -36.09 -37.89
N LYS A 148 22.09 -35.37 -36.81
CA LYS A 148 20.94 -35.72 -35.96
C LYS A 148 20.30 -34.45 -35.42
N THR A 149 18.99 -34.33 -35.66
CA THR A 149 18.05 -33.30 -35.16
C THR A 149 18.24 -31.87 -35.70
N GLY A 150 17.13 -31.31 -36.22
CA GLY A 150 17.09 -29.99 -36.82
C GLY A 150 17.34 -28.86 -35.82
N GLN A 151 18.10 -27.87 -36.30
CA GLN A 151 18.16 -26.47 -35.84
C GLN A 151 17.95 -26.19 -34.34
N ASP A 152 18.88 -26.63 -33.50
CA ASP A 152 19.13 -25.95 -32.22
C ASP A 152 20.53 -25.33 -32.27
N GLU A 153 20.60 -24.01 -32.48
CA GLU A 153 21.84 -23.24 -32.33
C GLU A 153 22.17 -23.14 -30.83
N TYR A 154 23.23 -23.81 -30.36
CA TYR A 154 23.68 -23.64 -28.98
C TYR A 154 24.77 -22.58 -28.90
N VAL A 155 24.60 -21.65 -27.96
CA VAL A 155 25.57 -20.59 -27.69
C VAL A 155 26.57 -21.09 -26.65
N GLU A 156 27.80 -21.35 -27.07
CA GLU A 156 28.88 -21.72 -26.17
C GLU A 156 29.49 -20.47 -25.53
N LYS A 157 29.66 -20.48 -24.20
CA LYS A 157 30.23 -19.36 -23.44
C LYS A 157 31.74 -19.56 -23.29
N LYS A 158 32.54 -18.81 -24.05
CA LYS A 158 34.00 -18.80 -23.89
C LYS A 158 34.41 -17.72 -22.89
N ILE A 159 34.83 -18.12 -21.69
CA ILE A 159 35.27 -17.21 -20.61
C ILE A 159 36.66 -16.66 -20.97
N LEU A 160 36.81 -15.34 -20.95
CA LEU A 160 38.08 -14.64 -21.20
C LEU A 160 38.77 -14.27 -19.89
N GLU A 161 38.02 -13.72 -18.93
CA GLU A 161 38.58 -13.14 -17.72
C GLU A 161 37.60 -13.30 -16.55
N VAL A 162 38.12 -13.66 -15.37
CA VAL A 162 37.36 -13.73 -14.13
C VAL A 162 38.03 -12.82 -13.10
N LYS A 163 37.32 -11.78 -12.65
CA LYS A 163 37.78 -10.88 -11.59
C LYS A 163 36.96 -11.10 -10.34
N LYS A 164 37.62 -11.31 -9.21
CA LYS A 164 37.01 -11.34 -7.88
C LYS A 164 37.51 -10.15 -7.09
N GLN A 165 36.61 -9.32 -6.59
CA GLN A 165 36.99 -8.15 -5.81
C GLN A 165 35.95 -7.88 -4.72
N ASP A 166 36.41 -7.49 -3.54
CA ASP A 166 35.53 -7.03 -2.47
C ASP A 166 35.20 -5.56 -2.71
N ILE A 167 33.92 -5.27 -2.93
CA ILE A 167 33.42 -3.93 -3.22
C ILE A 167 32.62 -3.42 -2.02
N LEU A 168 32.93 -2.20 -1.59
CA LEU A 168 32.11 -1.46 -0.63
C LEU A 168 30.85 -0.97 -1.34
N ILE A 169 29.70 -1.57 -1.05
CA ILE A 169 28.41 -1.20 -1.68
C ILE A 169 27.78 0.00 -0.97
N GLY A 170 27.92 0.07 0.35
CA GLY A 170 27.30 1.14 1.12
C GLY A 170 27.42 0.95 2.62
N SER A 171 26.51 1.61 3.35
CA SER A 171 26.41 1.51 4.80
C SER A 171 24.99 1.17 5.23
N ILE A 172 24.87 0.39 6.30
CA ILE A 172 23.60 -0.02 6.92
C ILE A 172 23.53 0.53 8.34
N PRO A 173 22.41 1.17 8.74
CA PRO A 173 22.21 1.58 10.13
C PRO A 173 22.29 0.38 11.08
N VAL A 174 22.99 0.56 12.20
CA VAL A 174 23.13 -0.47 13.24
C VAL A 174 22.15 -0.23 14.37
N MET A 175 21.42 -1.28 14.76
CA MET A 175 20.51 -1.22 15.90
C MET A 175 21.30 -1.24 17.20
N VAL A 176 21.00 -0.33 18.13
CA VAL A 176 21.68 -0.23 19.42
C VAL A 176 21.43 -1.52 20.22
N LYS A 177 22.51 -2.07 20.82
CA LYS A 177 22.54 -3.39 21.50
C LYS A 177 22.34 -4.63 20.62
N SER A 178 22.36 -4.51 19.29
CA SER A 178 22.43 -5.66 18.39
C SER A 178 23.83 -6.30 18.37
N VAL A 179 23.97 -7.45 17.69
CA VAL A 179 25.25 -8.19 17.55
C VAL A 179 26.34 -7.32 16.90
N LEU A 180 26.00 -6.44 15.97
CA LEU A 180 26.95 -5.52 15.32
C LEU A 180 27.33 -4.32 16.19
N CYS A 181 26.53 -4.01 17.21
CA CYS A 181 26.72 -2.82 18.02
C CYS A 181 27.89 -3.01 18.98
N LYS A 182 28.80 -2.04 19.04
CA LYS A 182 29.98 -2.11 19.92
C LYS A 182 29.64 -2.11 21.41
N THR A 183 28.41 -1.78 21.80
CA THR A 183 27.96 -1.81 23.20
C THR A 183 27.43 -3.18 23.65
N SER A 184 27.23 -4.16 22.76
CA SER A 184 26.72 -5.49 23.14
C SER A 184 27.77 -6.41 23.76
N GLU A 185 29.06 -6.21 23.43
CA GLU A 185 30.17 -7.10 23.83
C GLU A 185 30.73 -6.83 25.23
N LYS A 186 30.29 -5.77 25.92
CA LYS A 186 30.79 -5.44 27.26
C LYS A 186 29.71 -5.76 28.28
N GLY A 187 29.97 -6.80 29.07
CA GLY A 187 29.10 -7.23 30.17
C GLY A 187 28.67 -6.07 31.09
N LYS A 188 27.64 -6.33 31.91
CA LYS A 188 26.99 -5.37 32.83
C LYS A 188 27.95 -4.50 33.67
N GLU A 189 29.22 -4.88 33.79
CA GLU A 189 30.24 -4.23 34.61
C GLU A 189 31.05 -3.10 33.95
N ASN A 190 30.89 -2.80 32.66
CA ASN A 190 31.65 -1.70 32.04
C ASN A 190 30.77 -0.71 31.28
N CYS A 191 29.93 0.01 32.03
CA CYS A 191 29.39 1.31 31.64
C CYS A 191 30.51 2.36 31.54
N ARG A 192 31.44 2.22 30.58
CA ARG A 192 32.45 3.26 30.32
C ARG A 192 31.91 4.31 29.34
N LYS A 193 31.66 5.50 29.90
CA LYS A 193 31.41 6.84 29.33
C LYS A 193 30.27 6.95 28.32
N GLY A 194 29.08 7.30 28.82
CA GLY A 194 28.07 8.08 28.08
C GLY A 194 26.68 7.45 27.92
N ASP A 195 26.56 6.13 27.99
CA ASP A 195 25.27 5.43 27.80
C ASP A 195 24.65 4.94 29.13
N CYS A 196 23.32 4.94 29.19
CA CYS A 196 22.54 4.51 30.35
C CYS A 196 22.57 2.98 30.51
N ALA A 197 22.82 2.49 31.72
CA ALA A 197 22.79 1.05 32.04
C ALA A 197 21.42 0.42 31.79
N PHE A 198 20.35 1.18 31.99
CA PHE A 198 18.96 0.75 31.83
C PHE A 198 18.42 0.88 30.41
N ASP A 199 19.20 1.43 29.47
CA ASP A 199 18.81 1.46 28.07
C ASP A 199 18.58 0.01 27.59
N GLN A 200 17.45 -0.29 26.97
CA GLN A 200 17.16 -1.64 26.46
C GLN A 200 17.63 -1.82 25.01
N GLY A 201 18.00 -0.73 24.31
CA GLY A 201 18.35 -0.76 22.90
C GLY A 201 17.12 -1.02 22.00
N GLY A 202 17.34 -1.59 20.81
CA GLY A 202 16.23 -1.91 19.88
C GLY A 202 15.79 -0.74 18.99
N TYR A 203 16.61 0.29 18.88
CA TYR A 203 16.37 1.47 18.04
C TYR A 203 17.62 1.83 17.23
N PHE A 204 17.46 2.76 16.29
CA PHE A 204 18.51 3.26 15.41
C PHE A 204 18.78 4.73 15.69
N VAL A 205 20.04 5.16 15.59
CA VAL A 205 20.41 6.57 15.64
C VAL A 205 20.66 7.07 14.21
N ILE A 206 19.79 7.94 13.70
CA ILE A 206 19.85 8.47 12.35
C ILE A 206 19.92 9.99 12.41
N LYS A 207 21.02 10.57 11.92
CA LYS A 207 21.29 12.01 12.00
C LYS A 207 21.08 12.60 13.41
N GLY A 208 21.59 11.89 14.42
CA GLY A 208 21.45 12.22 15.84
C GLY A 208 20.09 11.89 16.47
N ALA A 209 19.06 11.61 15.67
CA ALA A 209 17.73 11.30 16.17
C ALA A 209 17.52 9.80 16.34
N GLU A 210 16.91 9.41 17.46
CA GLU A 210 16.54 8.02 17.72
C GLU A 210 15.26 7.65 16.95
N LYS A 211 15.27 6.47 16.32
CA LYS A 211 14.21 5.96 15.46
C LYS A 211 13.94 4.49 15.78
N VAL A 212 12.67 4.16 15.96
CA VAL A 212 12.18 2.80 16.22
C VAL A 212 11.31 2.36 15.06
N PHE A 213 11.41 1.09 14.66
CA PHE A 213 10.45 0.48 13.75
C PHE A 213 9.32 -0.15 14.55
N ILE A 214 8.09 0.25 14.23
CA ILE A 214 6.88 -0.34 14.78
C ILE A 214 6.55 -1.57 13.92
N ALA A 215 6.27 -2.70 14.58
CA ALA A 215 5.87 -3.91 13.89
C ALA A 215 4.57 -3.66 13.09
N GLN A 216 4.60 -3.99 11.80
CA GLN A 216 3.43 -3.86 10.94
C GLN A 216 2.76 -5.22 10.80
N GLU A 217 1.52 -5.31 11.26
CA GLU A 217 0.69 -6.48 11.05
C GLU A 217 0.30 -6.61 9.57
N GLN A 218 0.47 -7.80 9.00
CA GLN A 218 0.07 -8.13 7.63
C GLN A 218 -0.62 -9.50 7.60
N MET A 219 -1.56 -9.66 6.67
CA MET A 219 -2.19 -10.96 6.42
C MET A 219 -1.15 -11.99 5.97
N CYS A 220 -1.19 -13.19 6.56
CA CYS A 220 -0.34 -14.31 6.17
C CYS A 220 -0.57 -14.69 4.69
N THR A 221 0.51 -14.73 3.89
CA THR A 221 0.48 -15.10 2.46
C THR A 221 0.47 -16.61 2.24
N LYS A 222 1.00 -17.40 3.18
CA LYS A 222 1.14 -18.86 3.05
C LYS A 222 -0.15 -19.64 3.33
N ARG A 223 -1.24 -18.97 3.68
CA ARG A 223 -2.53 -19.58 4.02
C ARG A 223 -3.61 -19.21 3.01
N LEU A 224 -4.57 -20.11 2.82
CA LEU A 224 -5.79 -19.84 2.08
C LEU A 224 -6.74 -19.01 2.95
N TRP A 225 -7.34 -17.99 2.36
CA TRP A 225 -8.32 -17.13 3.02
C TRP A 225 -9.69 -17.35 2.41
N ILE A 226 -10.63 -17.82 3.23
CA ILE A 226 -12.01 -18.08 2.84
C ILE A 226 -12.88 -16.95 3.39
N SER A 227 -13.65 -16.31 2.52
CA SER A 227 -14.69 -15.34 2.88
C SER A 227 -16.03 -15.89 2.43
N ASN A 228 -17.08 -15.68 3.24
CA ASN A 228 -18.42 -16.19 2.96
C ASN A 228 -19.35 -15.14 2.30
N SER A 229 -18.94 -13.87 2.17
CA SER A 229 -19.80 -12.82 1.62
C SER A 229 -18.99 -11.73 0.90
N PRO A 230 -18.82 -11.81 -0.44
CA PRO A 230 -19.16 -12.94 -1.32
C PRO A 230 -18.31 -14.19 -1.03
N TRP A 231 -18.75 -15.38 -1.46
CA TRP A 231 -17.96 -16.59 -1.29
C TRP A 231 -16.71 -16.53 -2.16
N THR A 232 -15.55 -16.38 -1.51
CA THR A 232 -14.26 -16.24 -2.18
C THR A 232 -13.18 -17.00 -1.43
N VAL A 233 -12.39 -17.77 -2.15
CA VAL A 233 -11.14 -18.37 -1.67
C VAL A 233 -9.99 -17.61 -2.31
N SER A 234 -9.17 -16.95 -1.50
CA SER A 234 -8.02 -16.17 -1.98
C SER A 234 -6.71 -16.76 -1.48
N PHE A 235 -5.77 -16.87 -2.42
CA PHE A 235 -4.38 -17.21 -2.18
C PHE A 235 -3.51 -16.03 -2.63
N ARG A 236 -2.57 -15.62 -1.77
CA ARG A 236 -1.64 -14.53 -2.06
C ARG A 236 -0.23 -15.10 -2.06
N SER A 237 0.41 -15.14 -3.22
CA SER A 237 1.83 -15.49 -3.28
C SER A 237 2.67 -14.45 -2.52
N GLU A 238 3.88 -14.85 -2.09
CA GLU A 238 4.87 -13.95 -1.47
C GLU A 238 5.14 -12.72 -2.37
N ASN A 239 5.10 -12.91 -3.69
CA ASN A 239 4.98 -11.83 -4.64
C ASN A 239 3.54 -11.29 -4.64
N LYS A 240 3.31 -10.21 -3.87
CA LYS A 240 2.01 -9.52 -3.66
C LYS A 240 1.21 -9.17 -4.94
N ARG A 241 1.86 -9.23 -6.12
CA ARG A 241 1.25 -9.05 -7.44
C ARG A 241 0.48 -10.28 -7.93
N ASN A 242 0.90 -11.48 -7.54
CA ASN A 242 0.29 -12.73 -7.95
C ASN A 242 -0.77 -13.11 -6.92
N ARG A 243 -1.97 -12.55 -7.11
CA ARG A 243 -3.17 -12.93 -6.37
C ARG A 243 -3.94 -13.93 -7.20
N PHE A 244 -4.29 -15.04 -6.57
CA PHE A 244 -5.16 -16.05 -7.14
C PHE A 244 -6.43 -16.07 -6.30
N ILE A 245 -7.56 -15.71 -6.89
CA ILE A 245 -8.83 -15.64 -6.17
C ILE A 245 -9.82 -16.51 -6.93
N VAL A 246 -10.35 -17.53 -6.28
CA VAL A 246 -11.50 -18.27 -6.78
C VAL A 246 -12.72 -17.64 -6.13
N ARG A 247 -13.69 -17.22 -6.93
CA ARG A 247 -14.93 -16.64 -6.44
C ARG A 247 -16.12 -17.40 -7.01
N LEU A 248 -17.18 -17.49 -6.22
CA LEU A 248 -18.48 -17.90 -6.69
C LEU A 248 -19.23 -16.64 -7.12
N SER A 249 -19.30 -16.41 -8.42
CA SER A 249 -20.03 -15.30 -9.02
C SER A 249 -21.43 -15.73 -9.41
N GLU A 250 -22.42 -14.88 -9.16
CA GLU A 250 -23.76 -15.06 -9.72
C GLU A 250 -23.80 -14.45 -11.12
N ASN A 251 -24.28 -15.22 -12.11
CA ASN A 251 -24.42 -14.68 -13.45
C ASN A 251 -25.55 -13.63 -13.46
N GLU A 252 -25.20 -12.36 -13.73
CA GLU A 252 -26.17 -11.25 -13.77
C GLU A 252 -27.04 -11.25 -15.04
N LYS A 253 -26.70 -12.09 -16.04
CA LYS A 253 -27.30 -12.08 -17.39
C LYS A 253 -28.63 -12.85 -17.51
N SER A 254 -29.11 -13.54 -16.47
CA SER A 254 -30.42 -14.19 -16.51
C SER A 254 -31.52 -13.25 -16.02
N GLU A 255 -32.53 -12.99 -16.86
CA GLU A 255 -33.69 -12.14 -16.55
C GLU A 255 -34.59 -12.72 -15.42
N ASP A 256 -34.42 -14.01 -15.09
CA ASP A 256 -35.13 -14.71 -14.03
C ASP A 256 -34.40 -14.65 -12.67
N TYR A 257 -34.89 -13.81 -11.76
CA TYR A 257 -34.39 -13.67 -10.37
C TYR A 257 -34.35 -14.99 -9.56
N LYS A 258 -35.10 -16.03 -9.96
CA LYS A 258 -35.16 -17.32 -9.26
C LYS A 258 -34.18 -18.39 -9.79
N LYS A 259 -33.49 -18.13 -10.92
CA LYS A 259 -32.50 -19.04 -11.55
C LYS A 259 -31.20 -18.31 -11.83
N ARG A 260 -30.62 -17.67 -10.81
CA ARG A 260 -29.23 -17.22 -10.90
C ARG A 260 -28.33 -18.42 -10.65
N GLU A 261 -27.78 -18.94 -11.74
CA GLU A 261 -26.77 -20.00 -11.66
C GLU A 261 -25.49 -19.42 -11.05
N LYS A 262 -24.96 -20.14 -10.06
CA LYS A 262 -23.72 -19.77 -9.38
C LYS A 262 -22.57 -20.40 -10.15
N VAL A 263 -21.66 -19.57 -10.66
CA VAL A 263 -20.53 -20.01 -11.48
C VAL A 263 -19.23 -19.74 -10.75
N LEU A 264 -18.31 -20.70 -10.81
CA LEU A 264 -16.96 -20.54 -10.32
C LEU A 264 -16.13 -19.80 -11.37
N THR A 265 -15.48 -18.71 -10.95
CA THR A 265 -14.50 -17.98 -11.75
C THR A 265 -13.18 -17.83 -10.99
N VAL A 266 -12.08 -17.96 -11.72
CA VAL A 266 -10.73 -17.64 -11.21
C VAL A 266 -10.35 -16.25 -11.65
N TYR A 267 -9.92 -15.43 -10.71
CA TYR A 267 -9.25 -14.17 -10.95
C TYR A 267 -7.74 -14.36 -10.82
N PHE A 268 -7.02 -14.11 -11.91
CA PHE A 268 -5.57 -14.23 -11.99
C PHE A 268 -4.98 -13.12 -12.85
N LEU A 269 -3.91 -12.45 -12.40
CA LEU A 269 -3.24 -11.35 -13.14
C LEU A 269 -4.17 -10.25 -13.65
N SER A 270 -5.24 -9.95 -12.91
CA SER A 270 -6.26 -8.97 -13.28
C SER A 270 -7.23 -9.37 -14.40
N THR A 271 -7.29 -10.66 -14.75
CA THR A 271 -8.30 -11.23 -15.64
C THR A 271 -9.17 -12.25 -14.92
N GLU A 272 -10.43 -12.33 -15.35
CA GLU A 272 -11.41 -13.32 -14.89
C GLU A 272 -11.47 -14.45 -15.93
N ILE A 273 -11.23 -15.67 -15.48
CA ILE A 273 -11.18 -16.86 -16.31
C ILE A 273 -12.09 -17.92 -15.67
N PRO A 274 -13.04 -18.51 -16.41
CA PRO A 274 -13.82 -19.66 -15.93
C PRO A 274 -12.90 -20.79 -15.41
N VAL A 275 -13.23 -21.38 -14.26
CA VAL A 275 -12.35 -22.40 -13.63
C VAL A 275 -12.10 -23.58 -14.56
N TRP A 276 -13.10 -23.99 -15.33
CA TRP A 276 -12.98 -25.13 -16.25
C TRP A 276 -11.96 -24.89 -17.36
N LEU A 277 -11.89 -23.67 -17.92
CA LEU A 277 -10.88 -23.31 -18.91
C LEU A 277 -9.47 -23.37 -18.32
N LEU A 278 -9.31 -23.02 -17.04
CA LEU A 278 -8.03 -23.11 -16.37
C LEU A 278 -7.57 -24.57 -16.19
N PHE A 279 -8.47 -25.50 -15.82
CA PHE A 279 -8.12 -26.92 -15.70
C PHE A 279 -7.59 -27.49 -17.03
N PHE A 280 -8.29 -27.23 -18.14
CA PHE A 280 -7.85 -27.70 -19.46
C PHE A 280 -6.57 -27.00 -19.92
N ALA A 281 -6.39 -25.71 -19.62
CA ALA A 281 -5.12 -25.00 -19.90
C ALA A 281 -3.94 -25.56 -19.08
N LEU A 282 -4.20 -26.13 -17.90
CA LEU A 282 -3.19 -26.82 -17.07
C LEU A 282 -2.90 -28.26 -17.53
N GLY A 283 -3.61 -28.77 -18.54
CA GLY A 283 -3.37 -30.08 -19.14
C GLY A 283 -4.33 -31.20 -18.70
N VAL A 284 -5.45 -30.87 -18.04
CA VAL A 284 -6.50 -31.85 -17.74
C VAL A 284 -7.15 -32.32 -19.04
N SER A 285 -7.30 -33.64 -19.19
CA SER A 285 -7.73 -34.27 -20.44
C SER A 285 -9.24 -34.46 -20.56
N SER A 286 -9.95 -34.56 -19.43
CA SER A 286 -11.39 -34.83 -19.40
C SER A 286 -12.10 -34.16 -18.22
N ASP A 287 -13.41 -33.90 -18.38
CA ASP A 287 -14.24 -33.33 -17.32
C ASP A 287 -14.27 -34.23 -16.07
N LYS A 288 -14.20 -35.56 -16.25
CA LYS A 288 -14.11 -36.53 -15.16
C LYS A 288 -12.82 -36.36 -14.35
N GLU A 289 -11.71 -36.11 -15.02
CA GLU A 289 -10.42 -35.86 -14.35
C GLU A 289 -10.45 -34.53 -13.57
N ALA A 290 -11.04 -33.48 -14.14
CA ALA A 290 -11.24 -32.21 -13.43
C ALA A 290 -12.12 -32.39 -12.17
N MET A 291 -13.22 -33.15 -12.27
CA MET A 291 -14.08 -33.48 -11.13
C MET A 291 -13.33 -34.27 -10.04
N ASN A 292 -12.51 -35.24 -10.44
CA ASN A 292 -11.68 -36.00 -9.51
C ASN A 292 -10.64 -35.12 -8.79
N LEU A 293 -10.06 -34.12 -9.47
CA LEU A 293 -9.11 -33.16 -8.86
C LEU A 293 -9.77 -32.25 -7.83
N ILE A 294 -11.07 -31.95 -7.99
CA ILE A 294 -11.86 -31.20 -7.01
C ILE A 294 -12.20 -32.08 -5.79
N ALA A 295 -12.07 -33.42 -5.92
CA ALA A 295 -12.39 -34.40 -4.88
C ALA A 295 -13.81 -34.25 -4.34
N PHE A 296 -14.79 -34.14 -5.24
CA PHE A 296 -16.21 -34.05 -4.88
C PHE A 296 -16.89 -35.42 -5.02
N ASP A 297 -17.44 -35.93 -3.91
CA ASP A 297 -18.02 -37.28 -3.82
C ASP A 297 -19.48 -37.39 -4.30
N GLY A 298 -20.10 -36.30 -4.74
CA GLY A 298 -21.42 -36.33 -5.38
C GLY A 298 -22.62 -36.06 -4.47
N ASP A 299 -22.41 -35.89 -3.16
CA ASP A 299 -23.51 -35.89 -2.19
C ASP A 299 -24.40 -34.63 -2.23
N ASP A 300 -23.88 -33.50 -2.70
CA ASP A 300 -24.59 -32.20 -2.67
C ASP A 300 -25.11 -31.73 -4.03
N ALA A 301 -26.43 -31.72 -4.20
CA ALA A 301 -27.11 -31.24 -5.41
C ALA A 301 -26.87 -29.75 -5.72
N SER A 302 -26.58 -28.92 -4.71
CA SER A 302 -26.26 -27.51 -4.93
C SER A 302 -24.88 -27.32 -5.56
N ILE A 303 -23.92 -28.17 -5.19
CA ILE A 303 -22.54 -28.10 -5.68
C ILE A 303 -22.49 -28.64 -7.11
N THR A 304 -23.17 -29.76 -7.39
CA THR A 304 -23.29 -30.30 -8.76
C THR A 304 -23.89 -29.28 -9.72
N ASN A 305 -24.98 -28.61 -9.34
CA ASN A 305 -25.59 -27.57 -10.17
C ASN A 305 -24.62 -26.40 -10.46
N SER A 306 -23.81 -26.00 -9.48
CA SER A 306 -22.83 -24.91 -9.65
C SER A 306 -21.67 -25.34 -10.56
N LEU A 307 -21.23 -26.59 -10.48
CA LEU A 307 -20.19 -27.16 -11.35
C LEU A 307 -20.70 -27.29 -12.79
N ILE A 308 -21.91 -27.79 -12.99
CA ILE A 308 -22.55 -27.88 -14.31
C ILE A 308 -22.70 -26.50 -14.94
N ALA A 309 -23.18 -25.50 -14.18
CA ALA A 309 -23.24 -24.11 -14.64
C ALA A 309 -21.87 -23.56 -15.05
N SER A 310 -20.81 -23.91 -14.30
CA SER A 310 -19.44 -23.50 -14.63
C SER A 310 -18.90 -24.14 -15.91
N ILE A 311 -19.32 -25.37 -16.23
CA ILE A 311 -19.01 -26.03 -17.49
C ILE A 311 -19.72 -25.34 -18.65
N HIS A 312 -21.00 -25.03 -18.51
CA HIS A 312 -21.78 -24.32 -19.52
C HIS A 312 -21.23 -22.91 -19.79
N GLU A 313 -20.78 -22.19 -18.76
CA GLU A 313 -20.11 -20.90 -18.94
C GLU A 313 -18.80 -21.03 -19.72
N ALA A 314 -17.99 -22.05 -19.42
CA ALA A 314 -16.75 -22.30 -20.16
C ALA A 314 -17.01 -22.61 -21.64
N ASP A 315 -18.02 -23.43 -21.93
CA ASP A 315 -18.45 -23.73 -23.30
C ASP A 315 -18.99 -22.49 -24.04
N ALA A 316 -19.71 -21.60 -23.34
CA ALA A 316 -20.22 -20.35 -23.91
C ALA A 316 -19.11 -19.33 -24.23
N VAL A 317 -18.02 -19.34 -23.43
CA VAL A 317 -16.89 -18.40 -23.59
C VAL A 317 -15.91 -18.87 -24.66
N CYS A 318 -15.65 -20.17 -24.76
CA CYS A 318 -14.70 -20.73 -25.72
C CYS A 318 -15.27 -22.03 -26.33
N GLU A 319 -15.73 -21.93 -27.58
CA GLU A 319 -16.23 -23.08 -28.32
C GLU A 319 -15.12 -24.15 -28.48
N ALA A 320 -15.47 -25.40 -28.20
CA ALA A 320 -14.56 -26.55 -28.30
C ALA A 320 -13.24 -26.39 -27.51
N PHE A 321 -13.29 -25.78 -26.31
CA PHE A 321 -12.10 -25.63 -25.46
C PHE A 321 -11.44 -26.96 -25.06
N ARG A 322 -12.20 -28.07 -25.07
CA ARG A 322 -11.73 -29.43 -24.76
C ARG A 322 -10.81 -30.02 -25.84
N CYS A 323 -10.77 -29.42 -27.03
CA CYS A 323 -9.99 -29.92 -28.16
C CYS A 323 -8.65 -29.18 -28.26
N GLY A 324 -7.54 -29.94 -28.29
CA GLY A 324 -6.21 -29.41 -28.55
C GLY A 324 -5.76 -28.34 -27.55
N ASN A 325 -5.05 -27.32 -28.04
CA ASN A 325 -4.51 -26.21 -27.23
C ASN A 325 -5.47 -25.00 -27.18
N ASN A 326 -6.77 -25.21 -27.40
CA ASN A 326 -7.77 -24.13 -27.46
C ASN A 326 -7.89 -23.40 -26.11
N ALA A 327 -8.05 -24.15 -25.01
CA ALA A 327 -8.07 -23.56 -23.66
C ALA A 327 -6.79 -22.79 -23.33
N LEU A 328 -5.62 -23.35 -23.66
CA LEU A 328 -4.32 -22.71 -23.45
C LEU A 328 -4.20 -21.41 -24.25
N SER A 329 -4.58 -21.42 -25.53
CA SER A 329 -4.51 -20.25 -26.40
C SER A 329 -5.48 -19.15 -25.96
N TYR A 330 -6.67 -19.51 -25.46
CA TYR A 330 -7.61 -18.55 -24.85
C TYR A 330 -6.99 -17.87 -23.63
N VAL A 331 -6.45 -18.66 -22.68
CA VAL A 331 -5.79 -18.13 -21.49
C VAL A 331 -4.58 -17.27 -21.86
N GLU A 332 -3.79 -17.69 -22.85
CA GLU A 332 -2.68 -16.91 -23.37
C GLU A 332 -3.15 -15.58 -23.95
N GLN A 333 -4.21 -15.56 -24.78
CA GLN A 333 -4.79 -14.33 -25.32
C GLN A 333 -5.31 -13.40 -24.24
N GLN A 334 -5.91 -13.91 -23.16
CA GLN A 334 -6.38 -13.08 -22.03
C GLN A 334 -5.22 -12.49 -21.22
N ILE A 335 -4.11 -13.22 -21.10
CA ILE A 335 -2.91 -12.76 -20.39
C ILE A 335 -2.03 -11.86 -21.28
N LYS A 336 -2.11 -12.01 -22.61
CA LYS A 336 -1.25 -11.31 -23.59
C LYS A 336 -1.36 -9.78 -23.58
N PRO A 337 -2.51 -9.11 -23.34
CA PRO A 337 -2.58 -7.66 -23.14
C PRO A 337 -1.70 -7.17 -21.98
N TRP A 338 -1.61 -7.97 -20.91
CA TRP A 338 -0.72 -7.72 -19.77
C TRP A 338 0.75 -8.06 -20.09
N ARG A 339 1.00 -8.73 -21.22
CA ARG A 339 2.32 -8.93 -21.86
C ARG A 339 2.57 -7.98 -23.04
N ALA A 340 1.62 -7.11 -23.42
CA ALA A 340 1.67 -6.29 -24.64
C ALA A 340 2.53 -5.03 -24.49
N GLY A 341 3.80 -5.23 -24.14
CA GLY A 341 4.84 -4.20 -24.13
C GLY A 341 5.10 -3.53 -22.79
N PHE A 342 4.31 -3.84 -21.74
CA PHE A 342 4.63 -3.41 -20.38
C PHE A 342 5.67 -4.34 -19.73
N SER A 343 6.72 -3.76 -19.18
CA SER A 343 7.77 -4.38 -18.39
C SER A 343 7.20 -5.20 -17.24
N ARG A 344 7.66 -6.45 -17.11
CA ARG A 344 7.24 -7.41 -16.06
C ARG A 344 7.39 -6.87 -14.63
N TRP A 345 8.33 -5.95 -14.43
CA TRP A 345 8.58 -5.28 -13.14
C TRP A 345 7.73 -4.03 -12.93
N GLY A 346 6.87 -3.68 -13.90
CA GLY A 346 6.03 -2.48 -13.96
C GLY A 346 6.82 -1.21 -14.23
N ASN A 347 8.06 -1.31 -14.71
CA ASN A 347 8.96 -0.18 -14.95
C ASN A 347 8.96 0.18 -16.44
N GLU A 348 8.33 1.29 -16.82
CA GLU A 348 8.20 1.73 -18.21
C GLU A 348 9.09 2.92 -18.57
N ARG A 349 9.50 3.00 -19.84
CA ARG A 349 10.06 4.24 -20.39
C ARG A 349 8.91 5.13 -20.83
N VAL A 350 8.87 6.35 -20.29
CA VAL A 350 7.88 7.35 -20.69
C VAL A 350 8.54 8.44 -21.53
N TYR A 351 7.72 9.17 -22.28
CA TYR A 351 8.13 10.38 -22.96
C TYR A 351 7.87 11.60 -22.08
N ASN A 352 8.80 12.54 -22.07
CA ASN A 352 8.61 13.81 -21.38
C ASN A 352 7.51 14.61 -22.08
N GLY A 353 6.36 14.79 -21.40
CA GLY A 353 5.19 15.46 -21.98
C GLY A 353 5.41 16.91 -22.41
N ARG A 354 6.53 17.55 -22.01
CA ARG A 354 6.87 18.92 -22.43
C ARG A 354 7.83 18.98 -23.63
N SER A 355 8.72 17.99 -23.78
CA SER A 355 9.73 17.99 -24.87
C SER A 355 9.50 16.93 -25.94
N GLY A 356 8.64 15.93 -25.70
CA GLY A 356 8.43 14.80 -26.61
C GLY A 356 9.57 13.79 -26.64
N GLU A 357 10.65 14.02 -25.88
CA GLU A 357 11.82 13.14 -25.85
C GLU A 357 11.62 11.97 -24.86
N MET A 358 12.22 10.82 -25.18
CA MET A 358 12.16 9.63 -24.33
C MET A 358 13.01 9.81 -23.07
N MET A 359 12.43 9.57 -21.89
CA MET A 359 13.14 9.69 -20.62
C MET A 359 14.14 8.55 -20.43
N ARG A 360 15.35 8.87 -19.96
CA ARG A 360 16.41 7.89 -19.71
C ARG A 360 16.12 6.99 -18.49
N SER A 361 15.30 7.45 -17.56
CA SER A 361 14.90 6.73 -16.35
C SER A 361 13.66 5.87 -16.58
N LEU A 362 13.67 4.63 -16.10
CA LEU A 362 12.49 3.79 -16.04
C LEU A 362 11.56 4.26 -14.91
N ILE A 363 10.29 4.46 -15.21
CA ILE A 363 9.25 4.91 -14.28
C ILE A 363 8.33 3.75 -13.94
N PHE A 364 8.18 3.44 -12.65
CA PHE A 364 7.27 2.42 -12.19
C PHE A 364 5.79 2.85 -12.37
N MET A 365 5.03 2.13 -13.19
CA MET A 365 3.59 2.29 -13.42
C MET A 365 2.84 1.05 -12.95
N GLY A 366 1.88 1.25 -12.04
CA GLY A 366 0.96 0.21 -11.57
C GLY A 366 -0.17 0.83 -10.75
N PRO A 367 -1.35 0.18 -10.65
CA PRO A 367 -2.44 0.68 -9.81
C PRO A 367 -2.00 0.65 -8.35
N THR A 368 -1.60 1.81 -7.85
CA THR A 368 -1.25 2.04 -6.45
C THR A 368 -2.47 2.65 -5.78
N PHE A 369 -3.14 1.88 -4.93
CA PHE A 369 -4.01 2.46 -3.90
C PHE A 369 -3.11 3.13 -2.87
N TYR A 370 -2.59 4.30 -3.23
CA TYR A 370 -1.91 5.15 -2.28
C TYR A 370 -3.00 5.98 -1.59
N GLN A 371 -3.15 5.77 -0.29
CA GLN A 371 -3.70 6.81 0.55
C GLN A 371 -2.52 7.70 0.91
N ARG A 372 -2.58 8.99 0.59
CA ARG A 372 -1.56 9.96 0.99
C ARG A 372 -1.58 10.10 2.50
N LEU A 373 -0.84 9.25 3.21
CA LEU A 373 -0.47 9.53 4.59
C LEU A 373 0.62 10.60 4.55
N VAL A 374 0.19 11.86 4.59
CA VAL A 374 1.10 12.95 4.96
C VAL A 374 1.49 12.67 6.40
N HIS A 375 2.72 12.19 6.61
CA HIS A 375 3.30 12.05 7.93
C HIS A 375 3.45 13.44 8.56
N MET A 376 2.40 13.90 9.25
CA MET A 376 2.37 15.12 10.04
C MET A 376 3.09 14.83 11.35
N SER A 377 4.43 14.80 11.32
CA SER A 377 5.19 15.04 12.55
C SER A 377 4.94 16.49 12.97
N GLU A 378 4.89 16.78 14.27
CA GLU A 378 4.73 18.14 14.80
C GLU A 378 5.69 19.14 14.12
N ASP A 379 6.93 18.71 13.84
CA ASP A 379 7.96 19.48 13.11
C ASP A 379 7.70 19.74 11.61
N LYS A 380 6.69 19.10 11.02
CA LYS A 380 6.27 19.23 9.61
C LYS A 380 4.95 19.98 9.45
N VAL A 381 4.29 20.35 10.56
CA VAL A 381 3.09 21.17 10.52
C VAL A 381 3.49 22.59 10.08
N LYS A 382 3.04 22.98 8.89
CA LYS A 382 3.28 24.31 8.32
C LYS A 382 2.15 25.28 8.70
N PHE A 383 1.81 25.34 9.99
CA PHE A 383 0.81 26.26 10.52
C PHE A 383 1.48 27.21 11.52
N ARG A 384 1.29 28.51 11.30
CA ARG A 384 1.68 29.57 12.24
C ARG A 384 0.54 30.59 12.27
N ASN A 385 0.16 31.02 13.47
CA ASN A 385 -0.88 32.03 13.66
C ASN A 385 -0.43 33.43 13.17
N THR A 386 0.85 33.74 13.31
CA THR A 386 1.44 35.05 12.95
C THR A 386 2.81 34.89 12.31
N GLY A 387 3.16 35.76 11.36
CA GLY A 387 4.47 35.76 10.70
C GLY A 387 4.75 37.07 9.95
N PRO A 388 6.01 37.32 9.57
CA PRO A 388 6.41 38.51 8.84
C PRO A 388 5.74 38.56 7.47
N VAL A 389 5.34 39.77 7.08
CA VAL A 389 4.61 40.06 5.86
C VAL A 389 5.51 40.88 4.94
N HIS A 390 5.51 40.57 3.64
CA HIS A 390 6.25 41.36 2.67
C HIS A 390 5.68 42.79 2.60
N PRO A 391 6.49 43.85 2.78
CA PRO A 391 6.00 45.23 2.92
C PRO A 391 5.15 45.70 1.74
N LEU A 392 5.55 45.32 0.52
CA LEU A 392 4.89 45.74 -0.72
C LEU A 392 3.56 45.01 -0.98
N THR A 393 3.55 43.67 -0.94
CA THR A 393 2.37 42.87 -1.32
C THR A 393 1.41 42.62 -0.17
N ARG A 394 1.83 42.94 1.07
CA ARG A 394 1.16 42.55 2.32
C ARG A 394 0.82 41.05 2.38
N GLN A 395 1.53 40.21 1.63
CA GLN A 395 1.41 38.76 1.70
C GLN A 395 2.47 38.18 2.63
N GLN A 396 2.19 37.03 3.22
CA GLN A 396 3.16 36.31 4.04
C GLN A 396 4.42 35.99 3.21
N VAL A 397 5.58 36.20 3.83
CA VAL A 397 6.88 35.87 3.21
C VAL A 397 6.91 34.37 2.95
N ALA A 398 7.37 33.95 1.78
CA ALA A 398 7.55 32.53 1.48
C ALA A 398 8.83 32.02 2.17
N ASP A 399 8.84 30.74 2.55
CA ASP A 399 9.99 29.99 3.10
C ASP A 399 10.11 29.92 4.65
N ARG A 400 10.36 28.70 5.16
CA ARG A 400 10.41 28.38 6.60
C ARG A 400 11.59 29.07 7.29
N LYS A 401 12.73 29.18 6.60
CA LYS A 401 13.95 29.82 7.13
C LYS A 401 13.76 31.31 7.39
N ARG A 402 12.79 31.95 6.72
CA ARG A 402 12.46 33.38 6.87
C ARG A 402 11.26 33.61 7.77
N PHE A 403 10.90 32.63 8.59
CA PHE A 403 9.69 32.61 9.42
C PHE A 403 8.38 32.75 8.64
N GLY A 404 8.40 32.46 7.33
CA GLY A 404 7.27 32.58 6.42
C GLY A 404 6.15 31.55 6.63
N GLY A 405 4.92 31.92 6.23
CA GLY A 405 3.74 31.05 6.22
C GLY A 405 3.44 30.44 4.85
N ILE A 406 2.57 29.42 4.80
CA ILE A 406 2.03 28.92 3.53
C ILE A 406 1.14 30.01 2.92
N ARG A 407 1.41 30.37 1.67
CA ARG A 407 0.49 31.19 0.89
C ARG A 407 -0.67 30.32 0.42
N PHE A 408 -1.88 30.83 0.57
CA PHE A 408 -3.07 30.22 -0.02
C PHE A 408 -2.95 30.26 -1.55
N GLY A 409 -2.78 29.08 -2.18
CA GLY A 409 -2.55 28.96 -3.62
C GLY A 409 -3.84 28.91 -4.45
N GLU A 410 -3.72 29.08 -5.77
CA GLU A 410 -4.87 28.96 -6.69
C GLU A 410 -5.52 27.58 -6.63
N MET A 411 -4.74 26.51 -6.60
CA MET A 411 -5.30 25.15 -6.53
C MET A 411 -6.05 24.89 -5.22
N GLU A 412 -5.63 25.48 -4.11
CA GLU A 412 -6.29 25.33 -2.80
C GLU A 412 -7.57 26.16 -2.74
N ARG A 413 -7.55 27.37 -3.31
CA ARG A 413 -8.73 28.20 -3.57
C ARG A 413 -9.75 27.45 -4.41
N ASP A 414 -9.31 26.91 -5.54
CA ASP A 414 -10.19 26.29 -6.53
C ASP A 414 -10.73 24.96 -6.01
N CYS A 415 -9.95 24.18 -5.24
CA CYS A 415 -10.45 23.01 -4.52
C CYS A 415 -11.48 23.36 -3.44
N LEU A 416 -11.31 24.44 -2.68
CA LEU A 416 -12.29 24.85 -1.67
C LEU A 416 -13.59 25.37 -2.29
N ILE A 417 -13.49 26.09 -3.41
CA ILE A 417 -14.64 26.50 -4.22
C ILE A 417 -15.35 25.27 -4.81
N ALA A 418 -14.59 24.29 -5.32
CA ALA A 418 -15.12 23.06 -5.93
C ALA A 418 -15.71 22.05 -4.91
N HIS A 419 -15.11 21.91 -3.73
CA HIS A 419 -15.56 20.97 -2.69
C HIS A 419 -16.63 21.54 -1.75
N GLY A 420 -17.39 22.53 -2.19
CA GLY A 420 -18.61 22.93 -1.51
C GLY A 420 -18.40 23.83 -0.30
N ALA A 421 -17.36 24.68 -0.26
CA ALA A 421 -17.32 25.78 0.71
C ALA A 421 -18.56 26.68 0.56
N SER A 422 -19.02 26.93 -0.67
CA SER A 422 -20.28 27.65 -0.94
C SER A 422 -21.50 26.88 -0.43
N ALA A 423 -21.56 25.57 -0.67
CA ALA A 423 -22.66 24.72 -0.20
C ALA A 423 -22.70 24.62 1.34
N ASN A 424 -21.55 24.50 1.99
CA ASN A 424 -21.41 24.44 3.44
C ASN A 424 -21.67 25.82 4.08
N LEU A 425 -21.24 26.92 3.46
CA LEU A 425 -21.59 28.27 3.90
C LEU A 425 -23.10 28.52 3.74
N HIS A 426 -23.71 28.11 2.63
CA HIS A 426 -25.16 28.19 2.45
C HIS A 426 -25.90 27.33 3.49
N GLU A 427 -25.43 26.10 3.76
CA GLU A 427 -26.02 25.26 4.79
C GLU A 427 -25.89 25.88 6.18
N ARG A 428 -24.70 26.37 6.55
CA ARG A 428 -24.42 26.92 7.88
C ARG A 428 -25.05 28.28 8.10
N LEU A 429 -24.90 29.21 7.17
CA LEU A 429 -25.37 30.60 7.33
C LEU A 429 -26.85 30.76 6.95
N PHE A 430 -27.35 29.98 5.99
CA PHE A 430 -28.73 30.11 5.51
C PHE A 430 -29.62 28.97 6.01
N THR A 431 -29.39 27.72 5.60
CA THR A 431 -30.32 26.62 5.89
C THR A 431 -30.51 26.36 7.40
N LEU A 432 -29.39 26.28 8.15
CA LEU A 432 -29.38 25.93 9.57
C LEU A 432 -29.53 27.13 10.50
N SER A 433 -29.03 28.30 10.11
CA SER A 433 -29.03 29.48 11.00
C SER A 433 -30.27 30.36 10.85
N ASP A 434 -30.59 30.82 9.63
CA ASP A 434 -31.52 31.96 9.45
C ASP A 434 -32.60 31.72 8.38
N SER A 435 -32.86 30.48 8.00
CA SER A 435 -33.83 30.18 6.93
C SER A 435 -35.26 30.54 7.35
N SER A 436 -35.93 31.37 6.54
CA SER A 436 -37.30 31.78 6.77
C SER A 436 -38.13 31.75 5.49
N GLN A 437 -39.45 31.63 5.62
CA GLN A 437 -40.37 31.56 4.49
C GLN A 437 -41.03 32.90 4.23
N MET A 438 -41.07 33.29 2.96
CA MET A 438 -41.74 34.48 2.46
C MET A 438 -42.60 34.13 1.24
N HIS A 439 -43.72 34.82 1.07
CA HIS A 439 -44.62 34.63 -0.06
C HIS A 439 -44.51 35.82 -1.01
N ILE A 440 -44.33 35.56 -2.29
CA ILE A 440 -44.19 36.59 -3.34
C ILE A 440 -45.20 36.29 -4.45
N CYS A 441 -45.92 37.32 -4.90
CA CYS A 441 -46.81 37.19 -6.05
C CYS A 441 -46.03 37.38 -7.35
N ARG A 442 -46.08 36.41 -8.28
CA ARG A 442 -45.37 36.50 -9.56
C ARG A 442 -45.90 37.59 -10.49
N LYS A 443 -47.17 37.96 -10.36
CA LYS A 443 -47.85 38.90 -11.26
C LYS A 443 -47.52 40.36 -10.93
N CYS A 444 -47.65 40.76 -9.67
CA CYS A 444 -47.29 42.11 -9.22
C CYS A 444 -45.89 42.23 -8.64
N LYS A 445 -45.16 41.11 -8.48
CA LYS A 445 -43.79 41.04 -7.93
C LYS A 445 -43.66 41.54 -6.48
N THR A 446 -44.76 41.79 -5.79
CA THR A 446 -44.74 42.26 -4.39
C THR A 446 -44.83 41.09 -3.41
N TYR A 447 -44.38 41.37 -2.19
CA TYR A 447 -44.62 40.53 -1.02
C TYR A 447 -46.12 40.31 -0.78
N ALA A 448 -46.50 39.08 -0.47
CA ALA A 448 -47.87 38.67 -0.16
C ALA A 448 -47.98 38.22 1.30
N ASN A 449 -49.00 38.73 1.98
CA ASN A 449 -49.27 38.36 3.38
C ASN A 449 -50.15 37.10 3.46
N VAL A 450 -49.99 36.36 4.55
CA VAL A 450 -50.96 35.34 4.96
C VAL A 450 -52.09 36.06 5.68
N ILE A 451 -53.28 36.05 5.09
CA ILE A 451 -54.46 36.69 5.66
C ILE A 451 -55.57 35.67 5.86
N GLU A 452 -56.46 35.96 6.79
CA GLU A 452 -57.71 35.23 6.93
C GLU A 452 -58.76 35.90 6.03
N ARG A 453 -59.31 35.15 5.08
CA ARG A 453 -60.33 35.62 4.14
C ARG A 453 -61.60 34.79 4.29
N THR A 454 -62.76 35.44 4.23
CA THR A 454 -64.07 34.79 4.08
C THR A 454 -64.49 34.85 2.61
N PRO A 455 -64.16 33.83 1.79
CA PRO A 455 -64.76 33.72 0.46
C PRO A 455 -66.29 33.56 0.54
N SER A 456 -66.97 33.76 -0.59
CA SER A 456 -68.42 33.64 -0.76
C SER A 456 -69.02 32.28 -0.33
N SER A 457 -68.18 31.27 -0.07
CA SER A 457 -68.55 29.95 0.45
C SER A 457 -68.68 29.88 1.98
N GLY A 458 -68.59 31.00 2.69
CA GLY A 458 -68.92 31.12 4.13
C GLY A 458 -67.90 30.54 5.11
N ARG A 459 -66.88 29.80 4.64
CA ARG A 459 -65.81 29.25 5.49
C ARG A 459 -64.61 30.19 5.52
N LYS A 460 -64.11 30.53 6.71
CA LYS A 460 -62.86 31.30 6.87
C LYS A 460 -61.67 30.46 6.38
N ILE A 461 -60.92 30.98 5.42
CA ILE A 461 -59.71 30.35 4.88
C ILE A 461 -58.51 31.23 5.22
N ARG A 462 -57.53 30.67 5.95
CA ARG A 462 -56.25 31.32 6.21
C ARG A 462 -55.22 30.86 5.19
N GLY A 463 -54.64 31.79 4.44
CA GLY A 463 -53.66 31.43 3.41
C GLY A 463 -52.95 32.63 2.79
N PRO A 464 -51.88 32.39 2.01
CA PRO A 464 -51.18 33.43 1.29
C PRO A 464 -52.09 34.05 0.23
N TYR A 465 -52.24 35.36 0.26
CA TYR A 465 -53.10 36.07 -0.67
C TYR A 465 -52.49 37.40 -1.07
N CYS A 466 -52.43 37.64 -2.38
CA CYS A 466 -51.98 38.92 -2.89
C CYS A 466 -53.15 39.92 -2.87
N ARG A 467 -53.03 40.98 -2.07
CA ARG A 467 -54.03 42.06 -2.03
C ARG A 467 -54.03 42.93 -3.29
N VAL A 468 -52.90 43.01 -3.99
CA VAL A 468 -52.76 43.81 -5.22
C VAL A 468 -53.43 43.12 -6.41
N CYS A 469 -53.21 41.82 -6.58
CA CYS A 469 -53.80 41.04 -7.67
C CYS A 469 -55.13 40.38 -7.32
N VAL A 470 -55.56 40.46 -6.05
CA VAL A 470 -56.82 39.88 -5.56
C VAL A 470 -56.90 38.37 -5.85
N SER A 471 -55.75 37.68 -5.88
CA SER A 471 -55.67 36.26 -6.20
C SER A 471 -54.63 35.54 -5.34
N SER A 472 -54.88 34.24 -5.11
CA SER A 472 -53.92 33.32 -4.46
C SER A 472 -53.09 32.52 -5.47
N ASP A 473 -53.50 32.48 -6.74
CA ASP A 473 -53.03 31.49 -7.72
C ASP A 473 -51.59 31.74 -8.18
N HIS A 474 -51.14 32.99 -8.10
CA HIS A 474 -49.79 33.38 -8.53
C HIS A 474 -48.82 33.60 -7.37
N VAL A 475 -49.15 33.14 -6.17
CA VAL A 475 -48.31 33.32 -4.98
C VAL A 475 -47.37 32.14 -4.81
N VAL A 476 -46.06 32.40 -4.84
CA VAL A 476 -45.00 31.40 -4.68
C VAL A 476 -44.35 31.56 -3.32
N ARG A 477 -43.98 30.43 -2.70
CA ARG A 477 -43.20 30.39 -1.45
C ARG A 477 -41.71 30.37 -1.78
N VAL A 478 -40.97 31.31 -1.19
CA VAL A 478 -39.52 31.45 -1.34
C VAL A 478 -38.87 31.41 0.04
N TYR A 479 -37.69 30.80 0.12
CA TYR A 479 -36.88 30.80 1.33
C TYR A 479 -35.91 31.98 1.28
N VAL A 480 -35.88 32.79 2.33
CA VAL A 480 -35.02 33.98 2.48
C VAL A 480 -34.48 34.06 3.91
N PRO A 481 -33.31 34.70 4.15
CA PRO A 481 -32.84 34.93 5.51
C PRO A 481 -33.87 35.74 6.28
N TYR A 482 -34.08 35.46 7.56
CA TYR A 482 -35.04 36.19 8.39
C TYR A 482 -34.69 37.68 8.45
N GLY A 483 -33.40 38.04 8.50
CA GLY A 483 -32.98 39.45 8.44
C GLY A 483 -33.45 40.17 7.18
N ALA A 484 -33.41 39.51 6.02
CA ALA A 484 -33.90 40.08 4.77
C ALA A 484 -35.44 40.23 4.79
N LYS A 485 -36.14 39.25 5.35
CA LYS A 485 -37.60 39.33 5.55
C LYS A 485 -37.99 40.50 6.47
N LEU A 486 -37.26 40.68 7.57
CA LEU A 486 -37.46 41.80 8.50
C LEU A 486 -37.25 43.14 7.79
N LEU A 487 -36.15 43.29 7.05
CA LEU A 487 -35.88 44.50 6.26
C LEU A 487 -37.01 44.81 5.27
N CYS A 488 -37.55 43.79 4.60
CA CYS A 488 -38.68 43.96 3.68
C CYS A 488 -39.93 44.47 4.41
N GLN A 489 -40.16 44.01 5.64
CA GLN A 489 -41.30 44.44 6.46
C GLN A 489 -41.13 45.86 7.00
N GLU A 490 -39.91 46.23 7.42
CA GLU A 490 -39.59 47.60 7.85
C GLU A 490 -39.67 48.60 6.69
N LEU A 491 -39.15 48.26 5.52
CA LEU A 491 -39.28 49.11 4.34
C LEU A 491 -40.76 49.27 3.94
N PHE A 492 -41.54 48.20 4.04
CA PHE A 492 -42.97 48.26 3.78
C PHE A 492 -43.72 49.15 4.79
N SER A 493 -43.31 49.17 6.07
CA SER A 493 -43.89 50.06 7.08
C SER A 493 -43.59 51.54 6.79
N MET A 494 -42.43 51.81 6.17
CA MET A 494 -42.04 53.14 5.68
C MET A 494 -42.66 53.50 4.31
N GLY A 495 -43.51 52.64 3.75
CA GLY A 495 -44.16 52.86 2.44
C GLY A 495 -43.28 52.53 1.23
N ILE A 496 -42.10 51.94 1.43
CA ILE A 496 -41.19 51.53 0.37
C ILE A 496 -41.48 50.07 0.00
N THR A 497 -41.91 49.84 -1.24
CA THR A 497 -42.23 48.48 -1.73
C THR A 497 -41.07 47.92 -2.55
N LEU A 498 -40.59 46.73 -2.18
CA LEU A 498 -39.60 45.97 -2.94
C LEU A 498 -40.27 45.10 -4.00
N ASN A 499 -39.73 45.13 -5.22
CA ASN A 499 -40.14 44.27 -6.32
C ASN A 499 -39.21 43.06 -6.44
N PHE A 500 -39.77 41.85 -6.44
CA PHE A 500 -39.04 40.59 -6.52
C PHE A 500 -39.25 39.90 -7.86
N ASP A 501 -38.15 39.59 -8.54
CA ASP A 501 -38.16 38.74 -9.73
C ASP A 501 -37.90 37.28 -9.34
N THR A 502 -38.93 36.43 -9.47
CA THR A 502 -38.86 35.00 -9.13
C THR A 502 -38.74 34.15 -10.40
N LYS A 503 -37.67 33.35 -10.51
CA LYS A 503 -37.54 32.26 -11.49
C LYS A 503 -37.80 30.91 -10.82
N LEU A 504 -38.43 29.97 -11.52
CA LEU A 504 -38.48 28.58 -11.06
C LEU A 504 -37.10 27.99 -11.33
N CYS A 505 -36.48 27.45 -10.27
CA CYS A 505 -35.23 26.72 -10.36
C CYS A 505 -35.52 25.24 -10.60
#